data_AF-A0AA39UB83-F1
#
_entry.id   AF-A0AA39UB83-F1
#
_cell.length_a   1.000
_cell.length_b   1.000
_cell.length_c   1.000
_cell.angle_alpha   90.00
_cell.angle_beta   90.00
_cell.angle_gamma   90.00
#
_symmetry.space_group_name_H-M   'P 1'
#
loop_
_entity.id
_entity.type
_entity.pdbx_description
1 polymer ?
#
loop_
_entity_poly.entity_id
_entity_poly.type
_entity_poly.pdbx_seq_one_letter_code
_entity_poly.pdbx_strand_id
1 'polypeptide(L)'
;MRPKIPNKVYLVPKFHLLGHIKDCQEKYCMSFHIHVGENDGEAPEHSWAISNGVAASTREMGPGHRHEKLDQHFGDFNWQKNVSQGDTLLHKIKDAVPKASEHEDWFKRFTVSLPQSDVAKWTEMVEAWEVDRNNPNPFAQTVASKTEAAMHLQLAWEDAQDEMAGLDEDTLHTTLPKGMISQGIQLESSQWRISHLNKEL
;
A
#
# COMPACT_ATOMS: atom_id res chain seq x y z
N MET A 1 2.51 -24.85 -15.30
CA MET A 1 4.00 -24.80 -15.41
C MET A 1 4.50 -23.87 -14.33
N ARG A 2 5.60 -24.17 -13.63
CA ARG A 2 6.15 -23.21 -12.66
C ARG A 2 6.69 -21.99 -13.43
N PRO A 3 6.34 -20.74 -13.04
CA PRO A 3 6.82 -19.55 -13.72
C PRO A 3 8.36 -19.52 -13.74
N LYS A 4 8.93 -19.05 -14.86
CA LYS A 4 10.38 -18.86 -14.98
C LYS A 4 10.77 -17.69 -14.07
N ILE A 5 11.28 -17.99 -12.89
CA ILE A 5 11.76 -16.95 -11.97
C ILE A 5 13.02 -16.33 -12.62
N PRO A 6 13.02 -15.02 -12.94
CA PRO A 6 14.22 -14.36 -13.43
C PRO A 6 15.31 -14.44 -12.36
N ASN A 7 16.56 -14.63 -12.78
CA ASN A 7 17.71 -14.78 -11.87
C ASN A 7 17.87 -13.60 -10.89
N LYS A 8 17.33 -12.43 -11.24
CA LYS A 8 17.28 -11.23 -10.39
C LYS A 8 15.99 -10.45 -10.68
N VAL A 9 15.40 -9.90 -9.63
CA VAL A 9 14.29 -8.95 -9.69
C VAL A 9 14.72 -7.69 -8.97
N TYR A 10 14.40 -6.53 -9.54
CA TYR A 10 14.56 -5.23 -8.88
C TYR A 10 13.21 -4.82 -8.32
N LEU A 11 13.19 -4.41 -7.05
CA LEU A 11 11.99 -3.99 -6.35
C LEU A 11 12.27 -2.69 -5.60
N VAL A 12 11.23 -1.91 -5.34
CA VAL A 12 11.32 -0.69 -4.54
C VAL A 12 10.67 -0.98 -3.17
N PRO A 13 11.34 -0.66 -2.05
CA PRO A 13 10.75 -0.78 -0.71
C PRO A 13 9.42 -0.02 -0.60
N LYS A 14 8.51 -0.55 0.23
CA LYS A 14 7.11 -0.12 0.26
C LYS A 14 6.94 1.37 0.59
N PHE A 15 7.78 1.94 1.46
CA PHE A 15 7.69 3.36 1.84
C PHE A 15 8.09 4.26 0.68
N HIS A 16 9.16 3.92 -0.03
CA HIS A 16 9.67 4.73 -1.14
C HIS A 16 8.82 4.61 -2.41
N LEU A 17 8.10 3.50 -2.58
CA LEU A 17 7.32 3.21 -3.79
C LEU A 17 6.42 4.39 -4.19
N LEU A 18 5.69 4.97 -3.23
CA LEU A 18 4.77 6.08 -3.50
C LEU A 18 5.46 7.37 -3.99
N GLY A 19 6.76 7.52 -3.76
CA GLY A 19 7.57 8.63 -4.28
C GLY A 19 7.92 8.49 -5.77
N HIS A 20 7.68 7.34 -6.38
CA HIS A 20 7.91 7.11 -7.80
C HIS A 20 6.69 7.42 -8.67
N ILE A 21 6.90 7.58 -9.97
CA ILE A 21 5.82 7.67 -10.96
C ILE A 21 4.99 6.37 -10.99
N LYS A 22 3.71 6.45 -11.41
CA LYS A 22 2.76 5.31 -11.42
C LYS A 22 3.31 4.07 -12.13
N ASP A 23 3.96 4.24 -13.27
CA ASP A 23 4.57 3.12 -14.01
C ASP A 23 5.58 2.34 -13.17
N CYS A 24 6.44 3.05 -12.43
CA CYS A 24 7.37 2.43 -11.49
C CYS A 24 6.67 1.78 -10.30
N GLN A 25 5.61 2.41 -9.78
CA GLN A 25 4.83 1.86 -8.67
C GLN A 25 4.28 0.49 -9.04
N GLU A 26 3.68 0.35 -10.21
CA GLU A 26 3.11 -0.92 -10.68
C GLU A 26 4.18 -1.96 -11.00
N LYS A 27 5.28 -1.55 -11.64
CA LYS A 27 6.33 -2.46 -12.09
C LYS A 27 7.17 -3.01 -10.95
N TYR A 28 7.53 -2.17 -9.98
CA TYR A 28 8.49 -2.49 -8.91
C TYR A 28 7.86 -2.68 -7.53
N CYS A 29 6.51 -2.71 -7.44
CA CYS A 29 5.81 -3.05 -6.21
C CYS A 29 6.15 -4.47 -5.75
N MET A 30 6.67 -4.59 -4.52
CA MET A 30 6.97 -5.87 -3.89
C MET A 30 5.72 -6.75 -3.72
N SER A 31 4.58 -6.15 -3.39
CA SER A 31 3.33 -6.88 -3.15
C SER A 31 2.76 -7.57 -4.40
N PHE A 32 3.17 -7.14 -5.59
CA PHE A 32 2.74 -7.77 -6.85
C PHE A 32 3.72 -8.85 -7.33
N HIS A 33 4.78 -9.17 -6.56
CA HIS A 33 5.74 -10.19 -6.96
C HIS A 33 5.58 -11.47 -6.15
N ILE A 34 5.52 -12.58 -6.87
CA ILE A 34 5.56 -13.91 -6.29
C ILE A 34 6.87 -14.14 -5.52
N HIS A 35 6.82 -14.95 -4.47
CA HIS A 35 7.96 -15.38 -3.66
C HIS A 35 8.70 -14.29 -2.85
N VAL A 36 8.17 -13.06 -2.80
CA VAL A 36 8.73 -12.01 -1.94
C VAL A 36 8.25 -12.14 -0.48
N GLY A 37 7.07 -12.72 -0.27
CA GLY A 37 6.43 -12.78 1.05
C GLY A 37 6.02 -11.40 1.55
N GLU A 38 5.42 -11.34 2.74
CA GLU A 38 5.02 -10.06 3.35
C GLU A 38 6.22 -9.42 4.05
N ASN A 39 6.81 -8.41 3.40
CA ASN A 39 7.87 -7.58 3.97
C ASN A 39 7.82 -6.16 3.38
N ASP A 40 8.36 -5.19 4.11
CA ASP A 40 8.41 -3.77 3.73
C ASP A 40 9.63 -3.40 2.86
N GLY A 41 10.69 -4.21 2.92
CA GLY A 41 11.96 -3.93 2.26
C GLY A 41 12.82 -2.86 2.94
N GLU A 42 12.41 -2.33 4.10
CA GLU A 42 13.00 -1.16 4.78
C GLU A 42 14.08 -1.53 5.81
N ALA A 43 14.50 -2.81 5.85
CA ALA A 43 15.48 -3.28 6.81
C ALA A 43 16.84 -2.53 6.77
N PRO A 44 17.35 -2.09 5.59
CA PRO A 44 18.51 -1.19 5.53
C PRO A 44 18.26 0.16 6.22
N GLU A 45 17.09 0.77 6.02
CA GLU A 45 16.70 2.08 6.54
C GLU A 45 16.43 2.05 8.05
N HIS A 46 15.86 0.96 8.56
CA HIS A 46 15.66 0.77 10.01
C HIS A 46 16.96 0.84 10.81
N SER A 47 18.10 0.50 10.18
CA SER A 47 19.42 0.61 10.83
C SER A 47 19.85 2.05 11.07
N TRP A 48 19.26 3.03 10.36
CA TRP A 48 19.59 4.45 10.53
C TRP A 48 19.27 4.98 11.92
N ALA A 49 18.19 4.49 12.54
CA ALA A 49 17.85 4.84 13.91
C ALA A 49 18.99 4.52 14.89
N ILE A 50 19.69 3.41 14.65
CA ILE A 50 20.81 2.94 15.47
C ILE A 50 22.08 3.72 15.11
N SER A 51 22.38 3.88 13.82
CA SER A 51 23.59 4.60 13.37
C SER A 51 23.57 6.09 13.73
N ASN A 52 22.38 6.70 13.82
CA ASN A 52 22.23 8.08 14.26
C ASN A 52 22.76 8.31 15.68
N GLY A 53 22.65 7.32 16.57
CA GLY A 53 23.25 7.39 17.91
C GLY A 53 24.78 7.45 17.88
N VAL A 54 25.40 6.82 16.89
CA VAL A 54 26.87 6.81 16.71
C VAL A 54 27.38 8.14 16.16
N ALA A 55 26.54 8.89 15.44
CA ALA A 55 26.93 10.15 14.81
C ALA A 55 27.50 11.18 15.80
N ALA A 56 26.86 11.33 16.97
CA ALA A 56 27.33 12.26 18.01
C ALA A 56 28.70 11.85 18.57
N SER A 57 28.90 10.55 18.82
CA SER A 57 30.14 10.02 19.41
C SER A 57 31.34 10.09 18.46
N THR A 58 31.10 10.11 17.15
CA THR A 58 32.15 10.08 16.12
C THR A 58 32.44 11.45 15.50
N ARG A 59 31.75 12.51 15.95
CA ARG A 59 31.81 13.84 15.34
C ARG A 59 33.19 14.48 15.39
N GLU A 60 33.88 14.37 16.52
CA GLU A 60 35.20 14.97 16.75
C GLU A 60 36.36 14.04 16.36
N MET A 61 36.06 12.82 15.89
CA MET A 61 37.08 11.86 15.48
C MET A 61 37.71 12.28 14.14
N GLY A 62 39.02 12.10 14.01
CA GLY A 62 39.71 12.26 12.72
C GLY A 62 39.16 11.29 11.66
N PRO A 63 39.29 11.58 10.35
CA PRO A 63 38.62 10.82 9.29
C PRO A 63 38.85 9.31 9.35
N GLY A 64 40.10 8.86 9.51
CA GLY A 64 40.42 7.43 9.61
C GLY A 64 39.77 6.75 10.82
N HIS A 65 39.92 7.35 12.01
CA HIS A 65 39.30 6.83 13.24
C HIS A 65 37.78 6.81 13.14
N ARG A 66 37.17 7.83 12.52
CA ARG A 66 35.72 7.87 12.29
C ARG A 66 35.26 6.73 11.39
N HIS A 67 35.97 6.48 10.29
CA HIS A 67 35.65 5.36 9.37
C HIS A 67 35.75 4.01 10.07
N GLU A 68 36.86 3.74 10.76
CA GLU A 68 37.05 2.49 11.51
C GLU A 68 35.99 2.31 12.60
N LYS A 69 35.62 3.39 13.29
CA LYS A 69 34.61 3.31 14.35
C LYS A 69 33.22 3.02 13.79
N LEU A 70 32.85 3.63 12.66
CA LEU A 70 31.57 3.35 12.01
C LEU A 70 31.54 1.90 11.49
N ASP A 71 32.62 1.44 10.85
CA ASP A 71 32.72 0.07 10.35
C ASP A 71 32.60 -0.97 11.48
N GLN A 72 33.24 -0.71 12.62
CA GLN A 72 33.09 -1.56 13.82
C GLN A 72 31.64 -1.64 14.30
N HIS A 73 30.90 -0.54 14.34
CA HIS A 73 29.50 -0.55 14.76
C HIS A 73 28.61 -1.29 13.75
N PHE A 74 28.83 -1.11 12.46
CA PHE A 74 28.07 -1.83 11.43
C PHE A 74 28.40 -3.32 11.43
N GLY A 75 29.67 -3.69 11.66
CA GLY A 75 30.11 -5.06 11.83
C GLY A 75 29.45 -5.72 13.04
N ASP A 76 29.44 -5.05 14.20
CA ASP A 76 28.75 -5.53 15.40
C ASP A 76 27.25 -5.69 15.18
N PHE A 77 26.59 -4.73 14.52
CA PHE A 77 25.17 -4.83 14.18
C PHE A 77 24.86 -6.04 13.28
N ASN A 78 25.70 -6.29 12.27
CA ASN A 78 25.57 -7.46 11.40
C ASN A 78 25.79 -8.76 12.18
N TRP A 79 26.78 -8.80 13.08
CA TRP A 79 27.02 -9.93 13.95
C TRP A 79 25.81 -10.21 14.86
N GLN A 80 25.28 -9.20 15.53
CA GLN A 80 24.08 -9.30 16.36
C GLN A 80 22.88 -9.84 15.59
N LYS A 81 22.66 -9.38 14.36
CA LYS A 81 21.61 -9.93 13.47
C LYS A 81 21.81 -11.41 13.17
N ASN A 82 23.05 -11.83 12.87
CA ASN A 82 23.35 -13.23 12.57
C ASN A 82 23.12 -14.13 13.78
N VAL A 83 23.59 -13.75 14.97
CA VAL A 83 23.41 -14.58 16.18
C VAL A 83 21.97 -14.60 16.68
N SER A 84 21.21 -13.53 16.47
CA SER A 84 19.79 -13.43 16.86
C SER A 84 18.82 -13.95 15.79
N GLN A 85 19.32 -14.47 14.67
CA GLN A 85 18.50 -14.88 13.54
C GLN A 85 17.54 -16.01 13.93
N GLY A 86 18.00 -16.98 14.73
CA GLY A 86 17.17 -18.10 15.19
C GLY A 86 15.93 -17.64 15.97
N ASP A 87 16.14 -16.80 16.99
CA ASP A 87 15.05 -16.25 17.81
C ASP A 87 14.11 -15.37 16.98
N THR A 88 14.69 -14.52 16.12
CA THR A 88 13.92 -13.64 15.23
C THR A 88 13.02 -14.45 14.29
N LEU A 89 13.55 -15.51 13.66
CA LEU A 89 12.78 -16.36 12.77
C LEU A 89 11.71 -17.16 13.53
N LEU A 90 12.01 -17.64 14.74
CA LEU A 90 11.03 -18.31 15.59
C LEU A 90 9.84 -17.40 15.93
N HIS A 91 10.12 -16.16 16.33
CA HIS A 91 9.08 -15.17 16.61
C HIS A 91 8.25 -14.87 15.35
N LYS A 92 8.91 -14.62 14.23
CA LYS A 92 8.22 -14.37 12.95
C LYS A 92 7.35 -15.54 12.49
N ILE A 93 7.81 -16.79 12.66
CA ILE A 93 7.02 -17.98 12.30
C ILE A 93 5.79 -18.12 13.18
N LYS A 94 5.92 -17.86 14.49
CA LYS A 94 4.79 -17.90 15.43
C LYS A 94 3.70 -16.91 15.07
N ASP A 95 4.06 -15.78 14.46
CA ASP A 95 3.09 -14.78 13.98
C ASP A 95 2.59 -15.11 12.57
N ALA A 96 3.48 -15.51 11.66
CA ALA A 96 3.17 -15.70 10.25
C ALA A 96 2.28 -16.92 9.99
N VAL A 97 2.48 -18.03 10.69
CA VAL A 97 1.71 -19.27 10.47
C VAL A 97 0.23 -19.10 10.82
N PRO A 98 -0.16 -18.57 12.01
CA PRO A 98 -1.56 -18.32 12.31
C PRO A 98 -2.20 -17.32 11.33
N LYS A 99 -1.51 -16.22 11.02
CA LYS A 99 -2.00 -15.22 10.05
C LYS A 99 -2.19 -15.80 8.66
N ALA A 100 -1.30 -16.69 8.22
CA ALA A 100 -1.45 -17.37 6.94
C ALA A 100 -2.72 -18.23 6.91
N SER A 101 -3.01 -18.96 7.99
CA SER A 101 -4.26 -19.74 8.10
C SER A 101 -5.50 -18.85 8.08
N GLU A 102 -5.48 -17.73 8.81
CA GLU A 102 -6.59 -16.78 8.85
C GLU A 102 -6.82 -16.12 7.47
N HIS A 103 -5.75 -15.66 6.83
CA HIS A 103 -5.82 -15.08 5.49
C HIS A 103 -6.31 -16.09 4.44
N GLU A 104 -5.91 -17.36 4.54
CA GLU A 104 -6.39 -18.42 3.66
C GLU A 104 -7.91 -18.63 3.82
N ASP A 105 -8.41 -18.65 5.05
CA ASP A 105 -9.83 -18.78 5.32
C ASP A 105 -10.62 -17.59 4.80
N TRP A 106 -10.12 -16.36 5.00
CA TRP A 106 -10.74 -15.15 4.45
C TRP A 106 -10.75 -15.17 2.93
N PHE A 107 -9.63 -15.54 2.31
CA PHE A 107 -9.52 -15.65 0.86
C PHE A 107 -10.57 -16.64 0.32
N LYS A 108 -10.66 -17.85 0.88
CA LYS A 108 -11.65 -18.85 0.46
C LYS A 108 -13.09 -18.34 0.58
N ARG A 109 -13.43 -17.72 1.72
CA ARG A 109 -14.78 -17.18 1.95
C ARG A 109 -15.11 -16.07 0.96
N PHE A 110 -14.15 -15.16 0.73
CA PHE A 110 -14.31 -14.08 -0.24
C PHE A 110 -14.49 -14.65 -1.66
N THR A 111 -13.65 -15.59 -2.08
CA THR A 111 -13.75 -16.24 -3.40
C THR A 111 -15.10 -16.93 -3.63
N VAL A 112 -15.64 -17.62 -2.63
CA VAL A 112 -16.95 -18.28 -2.73
C VAL A 112 -18.11 -17.28 -2.80
N SER A 113 -17.94 -16.09 -2.18
CA SER A 113 -18.98 -15.05 -2.19
C SER A 113 -19.14 -14.33 -3.53
N LEU A 114 -18.17 -14.48 -4.45
CA LEU A 114 -18.15 -13.80 -5.75
C LEU A 114 -18.72 -14.67 -6.88
N PRO A 115 -19.17 -14.05 -7.99
CA PRO A 115 -19.52 -14.79 -9.20
C PRO A 115 -18.33 -15.63 -9.70
N GLN A 116 -18.53 -16.94 -9.81
CA GLN A 116 -17.45 -17.87 -10.14
C GLN A 116 -16.87 -17.64 -11.55
N SER A 117 -17.66 -17.08 -12.46
CA SER A 117 -17.17 -16.64 -13.78
C SER A 117 -16.12 -15.54 -13.67
N ASP A 118 -16.31 -14.59 -12.77
CA ASP A 118 -15.41 -13.46 -12.57
C ASP A 118 -14.14 -13.90 -11.84
N VAL A 119 -14.28 -14.80 -10.87
CA VAL A 119 -13.14 -15.46 -10.20
C VAL A 119 -12.27 -16.16 -11.23
N ALA A 120 -12.85 -17.02 -12.08
CA ALA A 120 -12.09 -17.77 -13.09
C ALA A 120 -11.35 -16.85 -14.06
N LYS A 121 -12.04 -15.81 -14.55
CA LYS A 121 -11.45 -14.79 -15.43
C LYS A 121 -10.30 -14.05 -14.76
N TRP A 122 -10.49 -13.62 -13.51
CA TRP A 122 -9.48 -12.89 -12.76
C TRP A 122 -8.25 -13.77 -12.45
N THR A 123 -8.46 -15.02 -12.04
CA THR A 123 -7.38 -15.98 -11.80
C THR A 123 -6.54 -16.18 -13.06
N GLU A 124 -7.17 -16.34 -14.24
CA GLU A 124 -6.45 -16.46 -15.51
C GLU A 124 -5.60 -15.22 -15.81
N MET A 125 -6.14 -14.01 -15.58
CA MET A 125 -5.41 -12.76 -15.77
C MET A 125 -4.18 -12.67 -14.85
N VAL A 126 -4.33 -13.03 -13.57
CA VAL A 126 -3.23 -13.03 -12.60
C VAL A 126 -2.17 -14.06 -12.98
N GLU A 127 -2.55 -15.31 -13.24
CA GLU A 127 -1.61 -16.37 -13.61
C GLU A 127 -0.86 -16.06 -14.91
N ALA A 128 -1.55 -15.53 -15.92
CA ALA A 128 -0.90 -15.11 -17.17
C ALA A 128 0.12 -13.99 -16.94
N TRP A 129 -0.20 -13.04 -16.06
CA TRP A 129 0.69 -11.94 -15.73
C TRP A 129 1.87 -12.34 -14.85
N GLU A 130 1.67 -13.27 -13.91
CA GLU A 130 2.74 -13.84 -13.08
C GLU A 130 3.74 -14.68 -13.91
N VAL A 131 3.26 -15.34 -14.96
CA VAL A 131 4.10 -16.08 -15.92
C VAL A 131 4.88 -15.15 -16.83
N ASP A 132 4.21 -14.12 -17.38
CA ASP A 132 4.83 -13.12 -18.25
C ASP A 132 4.35 -11.71 -17.89
N ARG A 133 5.25 -10.93 -17.28
CA ARG A 133 4.97 -9.55 -16.85
C ARG A 133 4.88 -8.55 -18.01
N ASN A 134 5.01 -8.99 -19.26
CA ASN A 134 4.64 -8.19 -20.43
C ASN A 134 3.13 -8.21 -20.69
N ASN A 135 2.39 -9.14 -20.09
CA ASN A 135 0.93 -9.14 -20.14
C ASN A 135 0.36 -7.92 -19.38
N PRO A 136 -0.90 -7.53 -19.65
CA PRO A 136 -1.54 -6.45 -18.91
C PRO A 136 -1.54 -6.73 -17.41
N ASN A 137 -1.12 -5.75 -16.61
CA ASN A 137 -1.11 -5.87 -15.15
C ASN A 137 -2.54 -5.85 -14.61
N PRO A 138 -3.05 -6.94 -14.02
CA PRO A 138 -4.42 -6.97 -13.48
C PRO A 138 -4.57 -6.04 -12.27
N PHE A 139 -3.48 -5.74 -11.56
CA PHE A 139 -3.48 -4.89 -10.36
C PHE A 139 -3.38 -3.39 -10.67
N ALA A 140 -3.15 -3.02 -11.93
CA ALA A 140 -3.09 -1.62 -12.33
C ALA A 140 -4.48 -0.97 -12.22
N GLN A 141 -4.53 0.25 -11.70
CA GLN A 141 -5.79 0.97 -11.58
C GLN A 141 -6.21 1.45 -12.98
N THR A 142 -7.19 0.77 -13.58
CA THR A 142 -7.71 1.08 -14.92
C THR A 142 -8.78 2.18 -14.91
N VAL A 143 -9.31 2.53 -13.74
CA VAL A 143 -10.35 3.56 -13.62
C VAL A 143 -9.71 4.93 -13.72
N ALA A 144 -10.13 5.72 -14.71
CA ALA A 144 -9.79 7.13 -14.78
C ALA A 144 -10.26 7.80 -13.48
N SER A 145 -9.34 8.41 -12.73
CA SER A 145 -9.70 9.17 -11.55
C SER A 145 -10.63 10.31 -11.97
N LYS A 146 -11.93 10.19 -11.70
CA LYS A 146 -12.83 11.35 -11.79
C LYS A 146 -12.42 12.30 -10.69
N THR A 147 -12.14 13.55 -11.05
CA THR A 147 -11.98 14.58 -10.04
C THR A 147 -13.28 14.71 -9.26
N GLU A 148 -13.21 15.14 -8.01
CA GLU A 148 -14.40 15.45 -7.21
C GLU A 148 -15.35 16.38 -7.98
N ALA A 149 -14.80 17.40 -8.66
CA ALA A 149 -15.56 18.29 -9.54
C ALA A 149 -16.24 17.56 -10.72
N ALA A 150 -15.58 16.59 -11.35
CA ALA A 150 -16.19 15.79 -12.41
C ALA A 150 -17.30 14.87 -11.88
N MET A 151 -17.16 14.33 -10.67
CA MET A 151 -18.23 13.61 -9.99
C MET A 151 -19.41 14.52 -9.66
N HIS A 152 -19.17 15.71 -9.10
CA HIS A 152 -20.23 16.69 -8.84
C HIS A 152 -20.95 17.12 -10.11
N LEU A 153 -20.20 17.32 -11.21
CA LEU A 153 -20.79 17.71 -12.49
C LEU A 153 -21.69 16.60 -13.03
N GLN A 154 -21.25 15.34 -12.97
CA GLN A 154 -22.07 14.21 -13.40
C GLN A 154 -23.34 14.10 -12.56
N LEU A 155 -23.22 14.16 -11.24
CA LEU A 155 -24.36 14.11 -10.34
C LEU A 155 -25.31 15.31 -10.55
N ALA A 156 -24.78 16.52 -10.81
CA ALA A 156 -25.59 17.69 -11.19
C ALA A 156 -26.39 17.47 -12.47
N TRP A 157 -25.79 16.79 -13.44
CA TRP A 157 -26.45 16.41 -14.68
C TRP A 157 -27.55 15.38 -14.48
N GLU A 158 -27.31 14.36 -13.65
CA GLU A 158 -28.29 13.31 -13.31
C GLU A 158 -29.52 13.91 -12.62
N ASP A 159 -29.35 14.75 -11.60
CA ASP A 159 -30.51 15.39 -10.94
C ASP A 159 -31.29 16.32 -11.88
N ALA A 160 -30.60 17.05 -12.78
CA ALA A 160 -31.30 17.87 -13.77
C ALA A 160 -32.12 17.01 -14.75
N GLN A 161 -31.67 15.80 -15.07
CA GLN A 161 -32.44 14.86 -15.88
C GLN A 161 -33.64 14.29 -15.13
N ASP A 162 -33.47 13.95 -13.85
CA ASP A 162 -34.57 13.46 -13.01
C ASP A 162 -35.64 14.53 -12.78
N GLU A 163 -35.24 15.80 -12.58
CA GLU A 163 -36.14 16.96 -12.51
C GLU A 163 -36.91 17.13 -13.81
N MET A 164 -36.22 17.08 -14.97
CA MET A 164 -36.85 17.16 -16.29
C MET A 164 -37.79 15.98 -16.58
N ALA A 165 -37.53 14.80 -16.01
CA ALA A 165 -38.35 13.61 -16.15
C ALA A 165 -39.54 13.57 -15.18
N GLY A 166 -39.67 14.54 -14.27
CA GLY A 166 -40.71 14.58 -13.24
C GLY A 166 -40.56 13.48 -12.19
N LEU A 167 -39.37 12.88 -12.06
CA LEU A 167 -39.09 11.83 -11.07
C LEU A 167 -38.83 12.39 -9.67
N ASP A 168 -38.73 13.72 -9.54
CA ASP A 168 -38.51 14.47 -8.30
C ASP A 168 -39.82 14.90 -7.60
N GLU A 169 -40.99 14.50 -8.13
CA GLU A 169 -42.30 14.97 -7.63
C GLU A 169 -42.68 14.41 -6.24
N ASP A 170 -41.98 13.39 -5.74
CA ASP A 170 -42.25 12.70 -4.47
C ASP A 170 -41.25 13.05 -3.34
N THR A 171 -40.38 14.05 -3.57
CA THR A 171 -39.26 14.36 -2.68
C THR A 171 -39.68 15.35 -1.59
N LEU A 172 -39.94 14.84 -0.38
CA LEU A 172 -40.38 15.62 0.80
C LEU A 172 -39.38 16.69 1.30
N HIS A 173 -38.14 16.68 0.81
CA HIS A 173 -37.06 17.53 1.29
C HIS A 173 -36.43 18.33 0.15
N THR A 174 -36.16 19.62 0.40
CA THR A 174 -35.49 20.53 -0.55
C THR A 174 -34.04 20.17 -0.86
N THR A 175 -33.45 19.21 -0.14
CA THR A 175 -32.08 18.74 -0.37
C THR A 175 -32.12 17.30 -0.85
N LEU A 176 -31.65 17.10 -2.08
CA LEU A 176 -31.52 15.77 -2.67
C LEU A 176 -30.49 14.92 -1.92
N PRO A 177 -30.59 13.58 -1.93
CA PRO A 177 -29.67 12.69 -1.23
C PRO A 177 -28.19 12.98 -1.52
N LYS A 178 -27.85 13.36 -2.76
CA LYS A 178 -26.48 13.76 -3.11
C LYS A 178 -26.03 15.02 -2.38
N GLY A 179 -26.94 15.97 -2.19
CA GLY A 179 -26.68 17.25 -1.53
C GLY A 179 -26.39 17.01 -0.05
N MET A 180 -27.15 16.11 0.57
CA MET A 180 -26.92 15.66 1.93
C MET A 180 -25.55 14.98 2.07
N ILE A 181 -25.22 14.03 1.20
CA ILE A 181 -23.93 13.31 1.23
C ILE A 181 -22.76 14.27 1.01
N SER A 182 -22.85 15.14 0.00
CA SER A 182 -21.82 16.15 -0.31
C SER A 182 -21.60 17.11 0.86
N GLN A 183 -22.67 17.63 1.46
CA GLN A 183 -22.58 18.53 2.61
C GLN A 183 -22.02 17.79 3.83
N GLY A 184 -22.39 16.52 4.02
CA GLY A 184 -21.85 15.66 5.08
C GLY A 184 -20.33 15.48 4.98
N ILE A 185 -19.81 15.15 3.79
CA ILE A 185 -18.37 15.00 3.54
C ILE A 185 -17.62 16.34 3.77
N GLN A 186 -18.22 17.46 3.34
CA GLN A 186 -17.62 18.79 3.56
C GLN A 186 -17.61 19.17 5.04
N LEU A 187 -18.67 18.86 5.78
CA LEU A 187 -18.76 19.06 7.23
C LEU A 187 -17.72 18.24 7.96
N GLU A 188 -17.59 16.94 7.65
CA GLU A 188 -16.57 16.06 8.24
C GLU A 188 -15.16 16.58 7.95
N SER A 189 -14.87 16.95 6.70
CA SER A 189 -13.58 17.54 6.30
C SER A 189 -13.26 18.84 7.04
N SER A 190 -14.28 19.65 7.33
CA SER A 190 -14.15 20.89 8.09
C SER A 190 -13.93 20.64 9.57
N GLN A 191 -14.67 19.71 10.17
CA GLN A 191 -14.50 19.27 11.56
C GLN A 191 -13.10 18.69 11.77
N TRP A 192 -12.62 17.85 10.85
CA TRP A 192 -11.29 17.27 10.88
C TRP A 192 -10.21 18.37 10.86
N ARG A 193 -10.32 19.34 9.94
CA ARG A 193 -9.41 20.50 9.84
C ARG A 193 -9.37 21.31 11.13
N ILE A 194 -10.52 21.65 11.70
CA ILE A 194 -10.63 22.40 12.96
C ILE A 194 -9.99 21.61 14.11
N SER A 195 -10.25 20.31 14.20
CA SER A 195 -9.69 19.45 15.25
C SER A 195 -8.17 19.30 15.17
N HIS A 196 -7.59 19.30 13.97
CA HIS A 196 -6.14 19.26 13.76
C HIS A 196 -5.49 20.60 14.10
N LEU A 197 -6.08 21.73 13.67
CA LEU A 197 -5.59 23.06 14.00
C LEU A 197 -5.59 23.33 15.52
N ASN A 198 -6.58 22.79 16.25
CA ASN A 198 -6.66 22.93 17.71
C ASN A 198 -5.69 22.03 18.49
N LYS A 199 -4.98 21.09 17.84
CA LYS A 199 -3.95 20.26 18.48
C LYS A 199 -2.54 20.85 18.36
N GLU A 200 -2.36 21.88 17.53
CA GLU A 200 -1.08 22.59 17.34
C GLU A 200 -0.98 23.90 18.16
N LEU A 201 -1.95 24.16 19.04
CA LEU A 201 -1.96 25.23 20.05
C LEU A 201 -1.86 24.64 21.46
#